data_AF-A0A3C0V369-F1
#
_entry.id   AF-A0A3C0V369-F1
#
_cell.length_a   1.000
_cell.length_b   1.000
_cell.length_c   1.000
_cell.angle_alpha   90.00
_cell.angle_beta   90.00
_cell.angle_gamma   90.00
#
_symmetry.space_group_name_H-M   'P 1'
#
loop_
_entity.id
_entity.type
_entity.pdbx_description
1 polymer ?
#
loop_
_entity_poly.entity_id
_entity_poly.type
_entity_poly.pdbx_seq_one_letter_code
_entity_poly.pdbx_strand_id
1 'polypeptide(L)'
;AHVSLIQPVVEPLWDVKHDETEMPFLIAEKLKEKGFPNLYDYLTKEFKDPETGMSPRTGKEFALYAVKYYTSPAWTAAGAKIGDKINGWEDYRQRGVWNSEAYKYKSRWGGKFHTASKKFEFYSETLKKTLTDHAKKHKTDVDDILKVCNYEAKGELAFVPHYESPYRFGDVKEYPFTFIDYKSRLNREGRSQNAPWYYEFHKVDFGDESHEDLLQINPADAAKLGVKTGDTVKITTVTGSYMLKVKLWEGIRPGTVAKCYGQGHWAYGKVASKEFGKTARGVNNNEIMPFETERLSGANVRNGGFTGVKIEKA
;
A
#
# COMPACT_ATOMS: atom_id res chain seq x y z
N ALA A 1 -19.13 -3.18 -8.81
CA ALA A 1 -18.18 -2.06 -8.67
C ALA A 1 -18.97 -0.81 -8.31
N HIS A 2 -18.33 0.19 -7.74
CA HIS A 2 -18.96 1.49 -7.48
C HIS A 2 -17.99 2.61 -7.83
N VAL A 3 -18.53 3.79 -8.11
CA VAL A 3 -17.77 5.03 -8.29
C VAL A 3 -18.34 6.01 -7.27
N SER A 4 -17.56 6.32 -6.24
CA SER A 4 -17.95 7.24 -5.17
C SER A 4 -17.34 8.63 -5.39
N LEU A 5 -18.08 9.66 -5.01
CA LEU A 5 -17.64 11.04 -5.07
C LEU A 5 -16.98 11.46 -3.75
N ILE A 6 -15.80 12.06 -3.84
CA ILE A 6 -15.19 12.85 -2.77
C ILE A 6 -15.49 14.32 -3.08
N GLN A 7 -16.13 15.03 -2.17
CA GLN A 7 -16.48 16.44 -2.32
C GLN A 7 -16.25 17.21 -1.01
N PRO A 8 -15.99 18.52 -1.06
CA PRO A 8 -15.96 19.36 0.13
C PRO A 8 -17.31 19.32 0.85
N VAL A 9 -17.28 19.05 2.16
CA VAL A 9 -18.47 19.05 3.04
C VAL A 9 -18.38 20.10 4.15
N VAL A 10 -17.25 20.80 4.23
CA VAL A 10 -16.98 21.93 5.12
C VAL A 10 -16.15 22.95 4.34
N GLU A 11 -16.20 24.21 4.77
CA GLU A 11 -15.27 25.21 4.27
C GLU A 11 -13.82 24.84 4.63
N PRO A 12 -12.84 25.12 3.75
CA PRO A 12 -11.43 24.89 4.06
C PRO A 12 -11.04 25.62 5.35
N LEU A 13 -10.47 24.87 6.31
CA LEU A 13 -10.06 25.42 7.60
C LEU A 13 -8.82 26.33 7.49
N TRP A 14 -8.00 26.12 6.46
CA TRP A 14 -6.72 26.80 6.24
C TRP A 14 -6.60 27.20 4.77
N ASP A 15 -5.56 27.97 4.45
CA ASP A 15 -5.17 28.22 3.05
C ASP A 15 -4.49 26.99 2.44
N VAL A 16 -5.30 25.98 2.15
CA VAL A 16 -4.88 24.74 1.48
C VAL A 16 -5.36 24.74 0.03
N LYS A 17 -4.73 23.89 -0.77
CA LYS A 17 -5.07 23.65 -2.17
C LYS A 17 -5.15 22.14 -2.39
N HIS A 18 -6.08 21.70 -3.22
CA HIS A 18 -6.15 20.31 -3.64
C HIS A 18 -4.86 19.90 -4.36
N ASP A 19 -4.26 18.83 -3.87
CA ASP A 19 -2.98 18.26 -4.30
C ASP A 19 -3.00 17.76 -5.75
N GLU A 20 -4.07 17.08 -6.17
CA GLU A 20 -4.18 16.49 -7.50
C GLU A 20 -4.72 17.45 -8.57
N THR A 21 -5.24 18.62 -8.17
CA THR A 21 -5.93 19.54 -9.10
C THR A 21 -5.47 20.99 -8.99
N GLU A 22 -5.81 21.69 -7.91
CA GLU A 22 -5.45 23.10 -7.73
C GLU A 22 -3.93 23.32 -7.76
N MET A 23 -3.15 22.45 -7.12
CA MET A 23 -1.68 22.56 -7.10
C MET A 23 -1.06 22.45 -8.50
N PRO A 24 -1.33 21.40 -9.31
CA PRO A 24 -0.91 21.34 -10.71
C PRO A 24 -1.36 22.55 -11.54
N PHE A 25 -2.58 23.05 -11.33
CA PHE A 25 -3.09 24.22 -12.06
C PHE A 25 -2.30 25.49 -11.75
N LEU A 26 -2.05 25.77 -10.46
CA LEU A 26 -1.24 26.92 -10.04
C LEU A 26 0.20 26.82 -10.55
N ILE A 27 0.79 25.62 -10.54
CA ILE A 27 2.11 25.38 -11.13
C ILE A 27 2.07 25.66 -12.64
N ALA A 28 1.02 25.22 -13.34
CA ALA A 28 0.85 25.45 -14.76
C ALA A 28 0.73 26.94 -15.10
N GLU A 29 0.00 27.71 -14.31
CA GLU A 29 -0.08 29.17 -14.44
C GLU A 29 1.30 29.82 -14.31
N LYS A 30 2.08 29.43 -13.29
CA LYS A 30 3.44 29.95 -13.09
C LYS A 30 4.42 29.53 -14.16
N LEU A 31 4.28 28.33 -14.72
CA LEU A 31 5.07 27.90 -15.87
C LEU A 31 4.74 28.69 -17.13
N LYS A 32 3.45 28.97 -17.37
CA LYS A 32 3.01 29.81 -18.49
C LYS A 32 3.54 31.24 -18.39
N GLU A 33 3.47 31.87 -17.22
CA GLU A 33 4.08 33.19 -16.96
C GLU A 33 5.58 33.21 -17.29
N LYS A 34 6.27 32.07 -17.14
CA LYS A 34 7.70 31.90 -17.45
C LYS A 34 7.97 31.44 -18.89
N GLY A 35 6.97 31.45 -19.76
CA GLY A 35 7.12 31.08 -21.17
C GLY A 35 7.02 29.57 -21.46
N PHE A 36 6.55 28.75 -20.51
CA PHE A 36 6.31 27.31 -20.70
C PHE A 36 4.81 26.97 -20.56
N PRO A 37 3.98 27.24 -21.58
CA PRO A 37 2.52 27.19 -21.47
C PRO A 37 1.92 25.79 -21.58
N ASN A 38 2.68 24.78 -21.99
CA ASN A 38 2.16 23.47 -22.43
C ASN A 38 1.23 22.81 -21.40
N LEU A 39 1.60 22.83 -20.12
CA LEU A 39 0.76 22.25 -19.07
C LEU A 39 -0.54 23.03 -18.89
N TYR A 40 -0.47 24.37 -18.86
CA TYR A 40 -1.66 25.21 -18.70
C TYR A 40 -2.62 25.02 -19.86
N ASP A 41 -2.08 25.01 -21.08
CA ASP A 41 -2.85 24.80 -22.30
C ASP A 41 -3.53 23.43 -22.29
N TYR A 42 -2.84 22.37 -21.86
CA TYR A 42 -3.43 21.04 -21.72
C TYR A 42 -4.57 21.03 -20.69
N LEU A 43 -4.31 21.53 -19.47
CA LEU A 43 -5.31 21.54 -18.40
C LEU A 43 -6.57 22.33 -18.77
N THR A 44 -6.41 23.46 -19.49
CA THR A 44 -7.54 24.31 -19.88
C THR A 44 -8.28 23.84 -21.13
N LYS A 45 -7.61 23.16 -22.07
CA LYS A 45 -8.22 22.71 -23.33
C LYS A 45 -8.89 21.35 -23.20
N GLU A 46 -8.31 20.43 -22.43
CA GLU A 46 -8.77 19.04 -22.36
C GLU A 46 -9.80 18.80 -21.24
N PHE A 47 -9.71 19.52 -20.12
CA PHE A 47 -10.63 19.35 -18.98
C PHE A 47 -11.74 20.38 -18.95
N LYS A 48 -12.48 20.46 -20.06
CA LYS A 48 -13.69 21.28 -20.14
C LYS A 48 -14.79 20.66 -19.30
N ASP A 49 -15.67 21.51 -18.78
CA ASP A 49 -16.89 21.06 -18.13
C ASP A 49 -17.74 20.22 -19.11
N PRO A 50 -18.02 18.93 -18.81
CA PRO A 50 -18.80 18.10 -19.72
C PRO A 50 -20.26 18.53 -19.92
N GLU A 51 -20.81 19.38 -19.05
CA GLU A 51 -22.18 19.91 -19.20
C GLU A 51 -22.23 21.22 -20.00
N THR A 52 -21.21 22.09 -19.85
CA THR A 52 -21.23 23.45 -20.43
C THR A 52 -20.20 23.68 -21.54
N GLY A 53 -19.20 22.80 -21.66
CA GLY A 53 -18.06 22.94 -22.57
C GLY A 53 -17.07 24.05 -22.19
N MET A 54 -17.24 24.68 -21.03
CA MET A 54 -16.38 25.77 -20.58
C MET A 54 -15.01 25.25 -20.13
N SER A 55 -13.96 25.96 -20.51
CA SER A 55 -12.61 25.74 -19.99
C SER A 55 -12.47 26.27 -18.56
N PRO A 56 -11.69 25.60 -17.70
CA PRO A 56 -11.42 26.10 -16.35
C PRO A 56 -10.56 27.35 -16.41
N ARG A 57 -10.90 28.33 -15.57
CA ARG A 57 -10.19 29.61 -15.41
C ARG A 57 -9.47 29.71 -14.07
N THR A 58 -9.80 28.82 -13.13
CA THR A 58 -9.18 28.75 -11.80
C THR A 58 -8.89 27.31 -11.44
N GLY A 59 -8.00 27.10 -10.45
CA GLY A 59 -7.75 25.77 -9.90
C GLY A 59 -9.01 25.09 -9.36
N LYS A 60 -9.95 25.83 -8.78
CA LYS A 60 -11.23 25.31 -8.29
C LYS A 60 -12.16 24.86 -9.41
N GLU A 61 -12.27 25.66 -10.47
CA GLU A 61 -13.01 25.25 -11.68
C GLU A 61 -12.37 24.01 -12.29
N PHE A 62 -11.03 23.95 -12.39
CA PHE A 62 -10.32 22.77 -12.87
C PHE A 62 -10.59 21.53 -11.99
N ALA A 63 -10.55 21.67 -10.66
CA ALA A 63 -10.84 20.58 -9.74
C ALA A 63 -12.24 19.99 -9.95
N LEU A 64 -13.25 20.86 -10.06
CA LEU A 64 -14.62 20.45 -10.34
C LEU A 64 -14.73 19.78 -11.72
N TYR A 65 -14.16 20.39 -12.75
CA TYR A 65 -14.31 19.91 -14.12
C TYR A 65 -13.55 18.61 -14.36
N ALA A 66 -12.39 18.41 -13.72
CA ALA A 66 -11.66 17.15 -13.78
C ALA A 66 -12.46 16.00 -13.17
N VAL A 67 -13.08 16.21 -11.99
CA VAL A 67 -13.95 15.20 -11.38
C VAL A 67 -15.16 14.92 -12.26
N LYS A 68 -15.83 15.95 -12.79
CA LYS A 68 -16.93 15.78 -13.75
C LYS A 68 -16.49 14.99 -14.98
N TYR A 69 -15.36 15.32 -15.57
CA TYR A 69 -14.81 14.67 -16.75
C TYR A 69 -14.62 13.16 -16.53
N TYR A 70 -13.85 12.78 -15.52
CA TYR A 70 -13.55 11.36 -15.24
C TYR A 70 -14.79 10.57 -14.80
N THR A 71 -15.72 11.22 -14.09
CA THR A 71 -16.94 10.56 -13.61
C THR A 71 -18.11 10.65 -14.57
N SER A 72 -17.99 11.38 -15.69
CA SER A 72 -19.07 11.57 -16.66
C SER A 72 -19.72 10.28 -17.14
N PRO A 73 -19.01 9.14 -17.31
CA PRO A 73 -19.69 7.90 -17.63
C PRO A 73 -20.69 7.46 -16.56
N ALA A 74 -20.44 7.71 -15.26
CA ALA A 74 -21.30 7.28 -14.16
C ALA A 74 -22.66 8.02 -14.10
N TRP A 75 -22.73 9.25 -14.62
CA TRP A 75 -23.93 10.09 -14.54
C TRP A 75 -24.51 10.50 -15.89
N THR A 76 -24.07 9.82 -16.95
CA THR A 76 -24.61 9.91 -18.30
C THR A 76 -25.25 8.57 -18.72
N ALA A 77 -25.76 8.52 -19.96
CA ALA A 77 -26.34 7.30 -20.52
C ALA A 77 -25.37 6.10 -20.59
N ALA A 78 -24.05 6.31 -20.46
CA ALA A 78 -23.07 5.24 -20.44
C ALA A 78 -23.20 4.37 -19.18
N GLY A 79 -23.24 4.98 -18.00
CA GLY A 79 -23.35 4.30 -16.71
C GLY A 79 -24.70 3.61 -16.55
N ALA A 80 -25.77 4.25 -17.01
CA ALA A 80 -27.12 3.66 -16.99
C ALA A 80 -27.24 2.34 -17.78
N LYS A 81 -26.31 2.02 -18.69
CA LYS A 81 -26.28 0.74 -19.42
C LYS A 81 -25.70 -0.42 -18.60
N ILE A 82 -24.97 -0.12 -17.53
CA ILE A 82 -24.16 -1.10 -16.79
C ILE A 82 -24.35 -1.00 -15.26
N GLY A 83 -25.35 -0.24 -14.80
CA GLY A 83 -25.61 0.00 -13.39
C GLY A 83 -26.68 1.06 -13.16
N ASP A 84 -26.54 1.83 -12.08
CA ASP A 84 -27.49 2.84 -11.66
C ASP A 84 -27.76 3.87 -12.78
N LYS A 85 -29.02 4.29 -12.88
CA LYS A 85 -29.41 5.43 -13.72
C LYS A 85 -29.36 6.71 -12.88
N ILE A 86 -28.44 7.59 -13.23
CA ILE A 86 -28.23 8.89 -12.59
C ILE A 86 -28.44 9.99 -13.64
N ASN A 87 -29.22 11.02 -13.30
CA ASN A 87 -29.66 12.05 -14.25
C ASN A 87 -28.79 13.32 -14.14
N GLY A 88 -27.57 13.25 -14.67
CA GLY A 88 -26.67 14.40 -14.69
C GLY A 88 -25.84 14.57 -13.41
N TRP A 89 -24.99 15.60 -13.42
CA TRP A 89 -24.00 15.81 -12.36
C TRP A 89 -24.65 16.08 -10.99
N GLU A 90 -25.73 16.85 -10.94
CA GLU A 90 -26.33 17.24 -9.66
C GLU A 90 -26.97 16.04 -8.94
N ASP A 91 -27.65 15.14 -9.67
CA ASP A 91 -28.18 13.89 -9.10
C ASP A 91 -27.04 13.00 -8.56
N TYR A 92 -25.94 12.89 -9.32
CA TYR A 92 -24.74 12.17 -8.87
C TYR A 92 -24.14 12.77 -7.60
N ARG A 93 -24.01 14.09 -7.56
CA ARG A 93 -23.44 14.83 -6.44
C ARG A 93 -24.24 14.63 -5.16
N GLN A 94 -25.58 14.63 -5.26
CA GLN A 94 -26.48 14.39 -4.13
C GLN A 94 -26.43 12.93 -3.66
N ARG A 95 -26.38 11.96 -4.58
CA ARG A 95 -26.27 10.53 -4.25
C ARG A 95 -24.91 10.16 -3.66
N GLY A 96 -23.84 10.78 -4.16
CA GLY A 96 -22.47 10.51 -3.77
C GLY A 96 -21.87 9.20 -4.29
N VAL A 97 -22.65 8.33 -4.93
CA VAL A 97 -22.17 7.05 -5.46
C VAL A 97 -23.01 6.56 -6.64
N TRP A 98 -22.34 5.94 -7.61
CA TRP A 98 -22.94 5.11 -8.66
C TRP A 98 -22.55 3.64 -8.45
N ASN A 99 -23.48 2.71 -8.58
CA ASN A 99 -23.23 1.27 -8.46
C ASN A 99 -23.43 0.55 -9.79
N SER A 100 -22.57 -0.41 -10.10
CA SER A 100 -22.74 -1.29 -11.26
C SER A 100 -23.84 -2.32 -11.03
N GLU A 101 -24.31 -2.94 -12.11
CA GLU A 101 -25.06 -4.20 -12.05
C GLU A 101 -24.29 -5.25 -11.24
N ALA A 102 -25.05 -6.21 -10.69
CA ALA A 102 -24.48 -7.38 -10.05
C ALA A 102 -23.54 -8.12 -11.01
N TYR A 103 -22.44 -8.65 -10.48
CA TYR A 103 -21.47 -9.38 -11.27
C TYR A 103 -22.10 -10.61 -11.91
N LYS A 104 -22.00 -10.73 -13.24
CA LYS A 104 -22.50 -11.88 -13.99
C LYS A 104 -21.55 -13.07 -13.78
N TYR A 105 -22.01 -14.07 -13.03
CA TYR A 105 -21.24 -15.28 -12.72
C TYR A 105 -20.71 -15.94 -14.01
N LYS A 106 -19.45 -16.41 -13.96
CA LYS A 106 -18.73 -17.01 -15.11
C LYS A 106 -18.61 -16.12 -16.36
N SER A 107 -18.82 -14.81 -16.26
CA SER A 107 -18.74 -13.88 -17.43
C SER A 107 -17.43 -13.95 -18.24
N ARG A 108 -16.32 -14.35 -17.59
CA ARG A 108 -15.00 -14.52 -18.24
C ARG A 108 -14.68 -15.95 -18.68
N TRP A 109 -15.55 -16.92 -18.43
CA TRP A 109 -15.34 -18.31 -18.83
C TRP A 109 -15.59 -18.51 -20.33
N GLY A 110 -15.13 -19.63 -20.87
CA GLY A 110 -15.34 -19.98 -22.28
C GLY A 110 -14.47 -19.17 -23.25
N GLY A 111 -13.19 -18.98 -22.94
CA GLY A 111 -12.25 -18.31 -23.85
C GLY A 111 -12.14 -16.79 -23.70
N LYS A 112 -12.68 -16.21 -22.62
CA LYS A 112 -12.70 -14.75 -22.41
C LYS A 112 -11.68 -14.27 -21.38
N PHE A 113 -10.76 -15.15 -20.96
CA PHE A 113 -9.63 -14.73 -20.15
C PHE A 113 -8.65 -13.93 -21.03
N HIS A 114 -8.07 -12.88 -20.45
CA HIS A 114 -7.05 -12.05 -21.11
C HIS A 114 -5.65 -12.67 -20.97
N THR A 115 -5.57 -13.98 -21.17
CA THR A 115 -4.33 -14.77 -21.17
C THR A 115 -3.93 -15.10 -22.60
N ALA A 116 -2.70 -15.58 -22.81
CA ALA A 116 -2.22 -16.02 -24.11
C ALA A 116 -3.08 -17.17 -24.68
N SER A 117 -3.44 -18.14 -23.83
CA SER A 117 -4.26 -19.29 -24.21
C SER A 117 -5.77 -19.06 -24.22
N LYS A 118 -6.24 -17.90 -23.73
CA LYS A 118 -7.65 -17.61 -23.43
C LYS A 118 -8.30 -18.51 -22.38
N LYS A 119 -7.51 -19.34 -21.68
CA LYS A 119 -7.94 -20.22 -20.59
C LYS A 119 -7.44 -19.71 -19.24
N PHE A 120 -7.89 -20.37 -18.18
CA PHE A 120 -7.19 -20.31 -16.89
C PHE A 120 -5.93 -21.15 -17.00
N GLU A 121 -4.77 -20.56 -16.74
CA GLU A 121 -3.46 -21.14 -17.05
C GLU A 121 -2.82 -21.74 -15.79
N PHE A 122 -2.86 -23.07 -15.66
CA PHE A 122 -2.03 -23.79 -14.67
C PHE A 122 -0.56 -23.81 -15.10
N TYR A 123 -0.34 -24.01 -16.39
CA TYR A 123 0.92 -23.69 -17.04
C TYR A 123 0.73 -22.35 -17.76
N SER A 124 1.47 -21.31 -17.35
CA SER A 124 1.29 -19.94 -17.82
C SER A 124 2.08 -19.65 -19.09
N GLU A 125 1.43 -19.89 -20.22
CA GLU A 125 1.88 -19.39 -21.53
C GLU A 125 2.03 -17.86 -21.53
N THR A 126 1.19 -17.16 -20.77
CA THR A 126 1.28 -15.69 -20.60
C THR A 126 2.59 -15.28 -19.93
N LEU A 127 2.97 -15.95 -18.82
CA LEU A 127 4.23 -15.69 -18.13
C LEU A 127 5.43 -16.14 -18.97
N LYS A 128 5.35 -17.30 -19.62
CA LYS A 128 6.38 -17.82 -20.53
C LYS A 128 6.71 -16.83 -21.64
N LYS A 129 5.69 -16.30 -22.31
CA LYS A 129 5.86 -15.25 -23.31
C LYS A 129 6.56 -14.03 -22.70
N THR A 130 6.10 -13.56 -21.55
CA THR A 130 6.61 -12.34 -20.90
C THR A 130 8.08 -12.47 -20.50
N LEU A 131 8.45 -13.56 -19.82
CA LEU A 131 9.84 -13.82 -19.41
C LEU A 131 10.74 -14.08 -20.61
N THR A 132 10.25 -14.77 -21.64
CA THR A 132 11.02 -15.00 -22.88
C THR A 132 11.30 -13.68 -23.60
N ASP A 133 10.31 -12.79 -23.70
CA ASP A 133 10.48 -11.48 -24.34
C ASP A 133 11.45 -10.60 -23.53
N HIS A 134 11.40 -10.68 -22.20
CA HIS A 134 12.36 -10.00 -21.32
C HIS A 134 13.78 -10.56 -21.49
N ALA A 135 13.95 -11.88 -21.47
CA ALA A 135 15.25 -12.53 -21.69
C ALA A 135 15.86 -12.17 -23.05
N LYS A 136 15.04 -12.16 -24.12
CA LYS A 136 15.46 -11.71 -25.47
C LYS A 136 15.94 -10.26 -25.46
N LYS A 137 15.23 -9.35 -24.79
CA LYS A 137 15.64 -7.94 -24.65
C LYS A 137 17.03 -7.82 -24.00
N HIS A 138 17.33 -8.70 -23.05
CA HIS A 138 18.60 -8.76 -22.33
C HIS A 138 19.64 -9.71 -22.95
N LYS A 139 19.36 -10.29 -24.12
CA LYS A 139 20.23 -11.24 -24.83
C LYS A 139 20.66 -12.43 -23.96
N THR A 140 19.72 -12.95 -23.17
CA THR A 140 19.91 -14.10 -22.27
C THR A 140 18.73 -15.08 -22.37
N ASP A 141 18.64 -16.06 -21.48
CA ASP A 141 17.51 -17.00 -21.36
C ASP A 141 16.71 -16.81 -20.06
N VAL A 142 15.59 -17.53 -19.94
CA VAL A 142 14.68 -17.39 -18.78
C VAL A 142 15.34 -17.88 -17.48
N ASP A 143 16.17 -18.91 -17.54
CA ASP A 143 16.83 -19.46 -16.36
C ASP A 143 17.84 -18.47 -15.78
N ASP A 144 18.56 -17.75 -16.65
CA ASP A 144 19.45 -16.67 -16.23
C ASP A 144 18.66 -15.49 -15.63
N ILE A 145 17.52 -15.11 -16.20
CA ILE A 145 16.64 -14.08 -15.62
C ILE A 145 16.19 -14.49 -14.21
N LEU A 146 15.72 -15.72 -14.03
CA LEU A 146 15.25 -16.23 -12.74
C LEU A 146 16.38 -16.29 -11.71
N LYS A 147 17.57 -16.75 -12.12
CA LYS A 147 18.77 -16.78 -11.29
C LYS A 147 19.17 -15.36 -10.84
N VAL A 148 19.23 -14.40 -11.76
CA VAL A 148 19.54 -12.99 -11.44
C VAL A 148 18.47 -12.39 -10.52
N CYS A 149 17.23 -12.88 -10.63
CA CYS A 149 16.12 -12.47 -9.80
C CYS A 149 16.00 -13.21 -8.46
N ASN A 150 16.95 -14.09 -8.13
CA ASN A 150 16.98 -14.93 -6.92
C ASN A 150 15.79 -15.91 -6.79
N TYR A 151 15.33 -16.49 -7.90
CA TYR A 151 14.39 -17.62 -7.89
C TYR A 151 15.13 -18.95 -7.97
N GLU A 152 14.57 -19.98 -7.34
CA GLU A 152 15.04 -21.36 -7.42
C GLU A 152 14.52 -22.06 -8.69
N ALA A 153 13.39 -21.62 -9.24
CA ALA A 153 12.78 -22.20 -10.43
C ALA A 153 13.74 -22.22 -11.63
N LYS A 154 13.69 -23.30 -12.40
CA LYS A 154 14.41 -23.48 -13.66
C LYS A 154 13.54 -24.20 -14.68
N GLY A 155 13.81 -23.94 -15.95
CA GLY A 155 13.09 -24.48 -17.08
C GLY A 155 11.58 -24.28 -16.92
N GLU A 156 10.84 -25.37 -17.06
CA GLU A 156 9.38 -25.35 -17.12
C GLU A 156 8.72 -25.08 -15.75
N LEU A 157 9.45 -25.24 -14.63
CA LEU A 157 8.93 -24.89 -13.30
C LEU A 157 8.58 -23.41 -13.20
N ALA A 158 9.28 -22.55 -13.95
CA ALA A 158 9.04 -21.11 -14.03
C ALA A 158 7.59 -20.74 -14.39
N PHE A 159 6.84 -21.65 -15.02
CA PHE A 159 5.53 -21.36 -15.60
C PHE A 159 4.39 -22.12 -14.92
N VAL A 160 4.66 -22.88 -13.85
CA VAL A 160 3.64 -23.60 -13.07
C VAL A 160 3.70 -23.19 -11.60
N PRO A 161 2.61 -23.34 -10.83
CA PRO A 161 2.68 -23.22 -9.37
C PRO A 161 3.67 -24.23 -8.79
N HIS A 162 4.66 -23.75 -8.04
CA HIS A 162 5.67 -24.56 -7.37
C HIS A 162 6.10 -23.91 -6.05
N TYR A 163 6.92 -24.62 -5.28
CA TYR A 163 7.49 -24.11 -4.04
C TYR A 163 8.80 -23.38 -4.32
N GLU A 164 8.95 -22.21 -3.71
CA GLU A 164 10.17 -21.41 -3.65
C GLU A 164 10.54 -21.26 -2.17
N SER A 165 11.79 -21.57 -1.82
CA SER A 165 12.29 -21.36 -0.46
C SER A 165 12.23 -19.87 -0.12
N PRO A 166 11.66 -19.46 1.03
CA PRO A 166 11.58 -18.06 1.36
C PRO A 166 12.96 -17.44 1.55
N TYR A 167 13.27 -16.44 0.73
CA TYR A 167 14.52 -15.68 0.86
C TYR A 167 14.58 -14.97 2.21
N ARG A 168 15.75 -14.98 2.86
CA ARG A 168 15.94 -14.48 4.22
C ARG A 168 17.25 -13.71 4.40
N PHE A 169 17.15 -12.58 5.10
CA PHE A 169 18.25 -11.87 5.70
C PHE A 169 18.43 -12.27 7.17
N GLY A 170 19.68 -12.50 7.56
CA GLY A 170 20.05 -12.97 8.89
C GLY A 170 20.04 -14.50 8.97
N ASP A 171 21.22 -15.07 9.23
CA ASP A 171 21.38 -16.51 9.45
C ASP A 171 20.51 -16.98 10.63
N VAL A 172 19.88 -18.15 10.50
CA VAL A 172 18.93 -18.66 11.50
C VAL A 172 19.61 -18.94 12.85
N LYS A 173 20.91 -19.24 12.89
CA LYS A 173 21.62 -19.46 14.16
C LYS A 173 21.86 -18.14 14.90
N GLU A 174 22.16 -17.08 14.17
CA GLU A 174 22.42 -15.75 14.75
C GLU A 174 21.12 -14.95 15.00
N TYR A 175 20.15 -15.09 14.11
CA TYR A 175 18.85 -14.40 14.12
C TYR A 175 17.71 -15.44 14.13
N PRO A 176 17.49 -16.11 15.27
CA PRO A 176 16.61 -17.29 15.34
C PRO A 176 15.12 -16.98 15.17
N PHE A 177 14.70 -15.73 15.36
CA PHE A 177 13.30 -15.35 15.22
C PHE A 177 13.02 -14.81 13.82
N THR A 178 11.81 -15.05 13.32
CA THR A 178 11.28 -14.39 12.13
C THR A 178 10.40 -13.21 12.53
N PHE A 179 10.65 -12.03 11.96
CA PHE A 179 9.79 -10.87 12.13
C PHE A 179 8.50 -11.02 11.33
N ILE A 180 7.38 -10.68 11.95
CA ILE A 180 6.06 -10.60 11.34
C ILE A 180 5.58 -9.14 11.43
N ASP A 181 5.47 -8.50 10.26
CA ASP A 181 4.88 -7.18 10.11
C ASP A 181 3.37 -7.32 9.90
N TYR A 182 2.57 -6.66 10.75
CA TYR A 182 1.12 -6.58 10.55
C TYR A 182 0.65 -5.14 10.67
N LYS A 183 -0.54 -4.84 10.17
CA LYS A 183 -1.13 -3.49 10.29
C LYS A 183 -2.12 -3.46 11.44
N SER A 184 -2.13 -2.36 12.20
CA SER A 184 -3.25 -2.04 13.08
C SER A 184 -4.52 -1.93 12.24
N ARG A 185 -5.64 -2.45 12.75
CA ARG A 185 -6.96 -2.21 12.12
C ARG A 185 -7.42 -0.76 12.24
N LEU A 186 -6.78 0.03 13.10
CA LEU A 186 -7.00 1.46 13.25
C LEU A 186 -6.13 2.29 12.29
N ASN A 187 -5.23 1.66 11.55
CA ASN A 187 -4.41 2.34 10.56
C ASN A 187 -5.27 2.85 9.40
N ARG A 188 -5.27 4.17 9.21
CA ARG A 188 -5.59 4.79 7.92
C ARG A 188 -4.31 4.86 7.10
N GLU A 189 -3.80 3.69 6.73
CA GLU A 189 -2.41 3.50 6.30
C GLU A 189 -1.44 4.10 7.33
N GLY A 190 -0.49 4.96 6.93
CA GLY A 190 0.45 5.65 7.83
C GLY A 190 -0.03 7.05 8.28
N ARG A 191 -1.35 7.27 8.40
CA ARG A 191 -1.93 8.62 8.58
C ARG A 191 -2.80 8.81 9.82
N SER A 192 -2.93 7.80 10.67
CA SER A 192 -3.77 7.83 11.88
C SER A 192 -2.97 8.06 13.16
N GLN A 193 -1.65 8.05 13.11
CA GLN A 193 -0.78 8.08 14.28
C GLN A 193 -0.74 9.43 14.98
N ASN A 194 -1.29 10.49 14.38
CA ASN A 194 -1.48 11.77 15.07
C ASN A 194 -2.90 11.96 15.62
N ALA A 195 -3.75 10.92 15.57
CA ALA A 195 -5.07 10.91 16.20
C ALA A 195 -5.00 10.24 17.59
N PRO A 196 -5.37 10.92 18.70
CA PRO A 196 -5.30 10.33 20.04
C PRO A 196 -6.06 9.01 20.20
N TRP A 197 -7.23 8.89 19.56
CA TRP A 197 -8.06 7.67 19.59
C TRP A 197 -7.38 6.44 18.98
N TYR A 198 -6.42 6.61 18.07
CA TYR A 198 -5.59 5.49 17.60
C TYR A 198 -4.93 4.78 18.79
N TYR A 199 -4.36 5.54 19.72
CA TYR A 199 -3.65 5.01 20.87
C TYR A 199 -4.59 4.54 21.97
N GLU A 200 -5.65 5.30 22.25
CA GLU A 200 -6.64 4.96 23.28
C GLU A 200 -7.31 3.62 23.00
N PHE A 201 -7.59 3.33 21.73
CA PHE A 201 -8.24 2.09 21.32
C PHE A 201 -7.30 1.04 20.73
N HIS A 202 -5.98 1.24 20.73
CA HIS A 202 -5.03 0.32 20.09
C HIS A 202 -5.16 -1.15 20.57
N LYS A 203 -5.63 -1.38 21.80
CA LYS A 203 -6.00 -2.70 22.34
C LYS A 203 -7.02 -3.51 21.52
N VAL A 204 -7.69 -2.93 20.51
CA VAL A 204 -8.57 -3.68 19.59
C VAL A 204 -7.79 -4.54 18.60
N ASP A 205 -6.49 -4.28 18.45
CA ASP A 205 -5.56 -5.17 17.77
C ASP A 205 -5.20 -6.31 18.73
N PHE A 206 -5.42 -7.55 18.30
CA PHE A 206 -5.25 -8.71 19.18
C PHE A 206 -3.79 -8.84 19.63
N GLY A 207 -3.61 -9.04 20.94
CA GLY A 207 -2.28 -9.12 21.54
C GLY A 207 -1.63 -7.76 21.83
N ASP A 208 -2.22 -6.64 21.40
CA ASP A 208 -1.70 -5.29 21.66
C ASP A 208 -2.37 -4.62 22.88
N GLU A 209 -1.83 -3.47 23.29
CA GLU A 209 -2.37 -2.65 24.38
C GLU A 209 -2.53 -1.19 23.95
N SER A 210 -3.42 -0.48 24.64
CA SER A 210 -3.62 0.95 24.45
C SER A 210 -2.35 1.73 24.82
N HIS A 211 -2.03 2.75 24.03
CA HIS A 211 -0.90 3.66 24.21
C HIS A 211 0.52 3.05 24.13
N GLU A 212 0.64 1.76 23.87
CA GLU A 212 1.91 1.04 23.79
C GLU A 212 2.30 0.69 22.35
N ASP A 213 3.59 0.47 22.12
CA ASP A 213 4.15 -0.12 20.90
C ASP A 213 4.93 -1.39 21.31
N LEU A 214 4.38 -2.55 20.97
CA LEU A 214 4.76 -3.82 21.60
C LEU A 214 5.38 -4.79 20.60
N LEU A 215 6.41 -5.50 21.05
CA LEU A 215 6.88 -6.73 20.42
C LEU A 215 6.12 -7.91 21.02
N GLN A 216 5.27 -8.53 20.22
CA GLN A 216 4.53 -9.73 20.60
C GLN A 216 5.42 -10.97 20.43
N ILE A 217 5.49 -11.80 21.47
CA ILE A 217 6.29 -13.04 21.51
C ILE A 217 5.48 -14.20 22.10
N ASN A 218 5.71 -15.41 21.58
CA ASN A 218 5.10 -16.60 22.15
C ASN A 218 5.66 -16.87 23.57
N PRO A 219 4.81 -17.24 24.56
CA PRO A 219 5.26 -17.53 25.92
C PRO A 219 6.36 -18.60 26.02
N ALA A 220 6.36 -19.62 25.16
CA ALA A 220 7.38 -20.67 25.16
C ALA A 220 8.77 -20.15 24.77
N ASP A 221 8.84 -19.17 23.87
CA ASP A 221 10.11 -18.55 23.50
C ASP A 221 10.53 -17.49 24.51
N ALA A 222 9.57 -16.75 25.06
CA ALA A 222 9.81 -15.82 26.15
C ALA A 222 10.43 -16.52 27.38
N ALA A 223 9.95 -17.72 27.71
CA ALA A 223 10.48 -18.53 28.79
C ALA A 223 11.95 -18.94 28.56
N LYS A 224 12.32 -19.34 27.33
CA LYS A 224 13.72 -19.65 26.96
C LYS A 224 14.63 -18.44 27.07
N LEU A 225 14.09 -17.25 26.80
CA LEU A 225 14.82 -15.98 26.87
C LEU A 225 14.80 -15.34 28.27
N GLY A 226 14.01 -15.86 29.22
CA GLY A 226 13.85 -15.26 30.55
C GLY A 226 13.20 -13.86 30.53
N VAL A 227 12.30 -13.61 29.58
CA VAL A 227 11.58 -12.34 29.40
C VAL A 227 10.10 -12.50 29.75
N LYS A 228 9.49 -11.45 30.30
CA LYS A 228 8.06 -11.40 30.65
C LYS A 228 7.40 -10.16 30.05
N THR A 229 6.06 -10.14 30.05
CA THR A 229 5.29 -8.98 29.59
C THR A 229 5.71 -7.74 30.38
N GLY A 230 5.91 -6.63 29.68
CA GLY A 230 6.36 -5.37 30.24
C GLY A 230 7.87 -5.18 30.30
N ASP A 231 8.67 -6.26 30.14
CA ASP A 231 10.12 -6.12 30.00
C ASP A 231 10.45 -5.38 28.69
N THR A 232 11.51 -4.56 28.72
CA THR A 232 12.09 -4.01 27.48
C THR A 232 13.17 -4.97 26.99
N VAL A 233 13.18 -5.26 25.69
CA VAL A 233 14.21 -6.05 25.03
C VAL A 233 14.87 -5.23 23.93
N LYS A 234 16.12 -5.57 23.65
CA LYS A 234 16.82 -5.15 22.45
C LYS A 234 16.57 -6.20 21.38
N ILE A 235 15.95 -5.79 20.28
CA ILE A 235 15.92 -6.59 19.05
C ILE A 235 17.05 -6.15 18.13
N THR A 236 17.70 -7.09 17.45
CA THR A 236 18.73 -6.83 16.45
C THR A 236 18.39 -7.56 15.16
N THR A 237 18.53 -6.86 14.03
CA THR A 237 18.45 -7.41 12.68
C THR A 237 19.69 -6.99 11.91
N VAL A 238 19.80 -7.40 10.65
CA VAL A 238 20.90 -6.96 9.77
C VAL A 238 20.93 -5.45 9.52
N THR A 239 19.84 -4.73 9.81
CA THR A 239 19.75 -3.27 9.59
C THR A 239 20.07 -2.44 10.82
N GLY A 240 19.94 -3.00 12.03
CA GLY A 240 20.15 -2.24 13.25
C GLY A 240 19.66 -2.93 14.52
N SER A 241 19.65 -2.17 15.61
CA SER A 241 19.13 -2.61 16.91
C SER A 241 18.11 -1.62 17.47
N TYR A 242 17.04 -2.15 18.07
CA TYR A 242 15.89 -1.36 18.51
C TYR A 242 15.40 -1.84 19.87
N MET A 243 14.88 -0.91 20.66
CA MET A 243 14.36 -1.18 22.01
C MET A 243 12.84 -1.25 21.98
N LEU A 244 12.27 -2.38 22.40
CA LEU A 244 10.83 -2.61 22.38
C LEU A 244 10.34 -3.22 23.69
N LYS A 245 9.14 -2.83 24.12
CA LYS A 245 8.46 -3.47 25.24
C LYS A 245 7.82 -4.77 24.76
N VAL A 246 7.97 -5.82 25.55
CA VAL A 246 7.50 -7.16 25.23
C VAL A 246 6.07 -7.37 25.71
N LYS A 247 5.29 -8.08 24.90
CA LYS A 247 3.99 -8.64 25.27
C LYS A 247 3.95 -10.12 24.94
N LEU A 248 3.79 -10.96 25.97
CA LEU A 248 3.59 -12.39 25.77
C LEU A 248 2.17 -12.62 25.24
N TRP A 249 2.06 -13.38 24.15
CA TRP A 249 0.77 -13.70 23.55
C TRP A 249 0.82 -15.05 22.82
N GLU A 250 -0.10 -15.95 23.19
CA GLU A 250 -0.20 -17.30 22.61
C GLU A 250 -0.60 -17.30 21.13
N GLY A 251 -1.14 -16.19 20.62
CA GLY A 251 -1.45 -16.02 19.19
C GLY A 251 -0.21 -15.94 18.30
N ILE A 252 1.00 -15.81 18.88
CA ILE A 252 2.26 -15.79 18.14
C ILE A 252 2.77 -17.22 17.93
N ARG A 253 3.13 -17.55 16.69
CA ARG A 253 3.78 -18.82 16.36
C ARG A 253 5.17 -18.89 17.01
N PRO A 254 5.55 -19.98 17.69
CA PRO A 254 6.91 -20.15 18.18
C PRO A 254 7.98 -20.01 17.08
N GLY A 255 9.11 -19.37 17.40
CA GLY A 255 10.17 -18.99 16.46
C GLY A 255 9.86 -17.72 15.66
N THR A 256 8.79 -17.00 16.00
CA THR A 256 8.43 -15.72 15.37
C THR A 256 8.18 -14.64 16.42
N VAL A 257 8.30 -13.39 16.00
CA VAL A 257 7.87 -12.23 16.77
C VAL A 257 7.11 -11.28 15.86
N ALA A 258 6.04 -10.69 16.39
CA ALA A 258 5.18 -9.80 15.61
C ALA A 258 5.18 -8.40 16.21
N LYS A 259 5.09 -7.39 15.34
CA LYS A 259 4.90 -6.00 15.75
C LYS A 259 4.04 -5.25 14.75
N CYS A 260 3.15 -4.43 15.28
CA CYS A 260 2.29 -3.56 14.49
C CYS A 260 3.10 -2.49 13.74
N TYR A 261 2.92 -2.41 12.43
CA TYR A 261 3.31 -1.28 11.59
C TYR A 261 2.42 -0.09 11.90
N GLY A 262 3.02 1.09 12.01
CA GLY A 262 2.30 2.36 12.11
C GLY A 262 3.01 3.32 13.04
N GLN A 263 3.36 2.88 14.25
CA GLN A 263 4.13 3.69 15.20
C GLN A 263 5.60 3.85 14.75
N GLY A 264 6.37 4.66 15.48
CA GLY A 264 7.76 5.01 15.15
C GLY A 264 7.92 6.34 14.43
N HIS A 265 6.88 7.17 14.36
CA HIS A 265 7.00 8.51 13.79
C HIS A 265 7.84 9.42 14.69
N TRP A 266 8.84 10.08 14.11
CA TRP A 266 9.60 11.16 14.73
C TRP A 266 9.12 12.56 14.31
N ALA A 267 8.21 12.63 13.33
CA ALA A 267 7.56 13.85 12.85
C ALA A 267 6.03 13.69 12.86
N TYR A 268 5.34 14.16 11.81
CA TYR A 268 3.89 14.12 11.62
C TYR A 268 3.11 15.04 12.59
N GLY A 269 3.30 14.92 13.90
CA GLY A 269 2.69 15.81 14.88
C GLY A 269 2.89 15.36 16.32
N LYS A 270 2.43 16.20 17.26
CA LYS A 270 2.68 16.05 18.70
C LYS A 270 2.19 14.74 19.33
N VAL A 271 1.23 14.05 18.71
CA VAL A 271 0.71 12.78 19.23
C VAL A 271 1.52 11.61 18.66
N ALA A 272 1.96 11.74 17.40
CA ALA A 272 2.69 10.72 16.66
C ALA A 272 4.17 10.61 17.05
N SER A 273 4.77 11.68 17.60
CA SER A 273 6.17 11.73 18.04
C SER A 273 6.29 12.05 19.52
N LYS A 274 7.36 11.60 20.19
CA LYS A 274 7.69 12.06 21.55
C LYS A 274 8.19 13.50 21.55
N GLU A 275 9.06 13.83 20.59
CA GLU A 275 9.53 15.18 20.31
C GLU A 275 9.54 15.39 18.80
N PHE A 276 8.76 16.35 18.31
CA PHE A 276 8.59 16.58 16.87
C PHE A 276 9.93 16.93 16.21
N GLY A 277 10.27 16.20 15.15
CA GLY A 277 11.51 16.35 14.39
C GLY A 277 12.72 15.68 15.03
N LYS A 278 12.59 15.04 16.19
CA LYS A 278 13.75 14.49 16.93
C LYS A 278 13.55 13.08 17.47
N THR A 279 12.52 12.88 18.30
CA THR A 279 12.38 11.63 19.07
C THR A 279 11.09 10.90 18.68
N ALA A 280 11.23 9.68 18.18
CA ALA A 280 10.11 8.85 17.76
C ALA A 280 9.22 8.37 18.92
N ARG A 281 7.92 8.20 18.65
CA ARG A 281 7.02 7.45 19.54
C ARG A 281 6.86 6.02 19.01
N GLY A 282 7.47 5.06 19.71
CA GLY A 282 7.57 3.68 19.25
C GLY A 282 8.76 3.49 18.31
N VAL A 283 8.79 2.35 17.61
CA VAL A 283 9.84 1.98 16.64
C VAL A 283 9.21 1.78 15.26
N ASN A 284 9.86 2.32 14.23
CA ASN A 284 9.43 2.19 12.85
C ASN A 284 9.80 0.79 12.30
N ASN A 285 8.79 -0.03 11.99
CA ASN A 285 9.04 -1.38 11.46
C ASN A 285 9.90 -1.39 10.18
N ASN A 286 9.83 -0.33 9.37
CA ASN A 286 10.62 -0.26 8.13
C ASN A 286 12.12 -0.10 8.39
N GLU A 287 12.52 0.29 9.60
CA GLU A 287 13.94 0.32 9.98
C GLU A 287 14.41 -1.08 10.39
N ILE A 288 13.53 -1.89 10.98
CA ILE A 288 13.82 -3.28 11.39
C ILE A 288 14.06 -4.18 10.16
N MET A 289 13.34 -3.92 9.07
CA MET A 289 13.33 -4.74 7.87
C MET A 289 14.33 -4.25 6.82
N PRO A 290 15.19 -5.12 6.25
CA PRO A 290 16.02 -4.76 5.10
C PRO A 290 15.17 -4.49 3.86
N PHE A 291 15.69 -3.65 2.97
CA PHE A 291 15.06 -3.42 1.68
C PHE A 291 15.33 -4.59 0.73
N GLU A 292 14.26 -5.14 0.15
CA GLU A 292 14.34 -6.17 -0.89
C GLU A 292 13.08 -6.11 -1.78
N THR A 293 13.21 -6.62 -3.00
CA THR A 293 12.15 -6.67 -4.00
C THR A 293 11.93 -8.09 -4.53
N GLU A 294 10.67 -8.48 -4.68
CA GLU A 294 10.27 -9.60 -5.52
C GLU A 294 10.37 -9.10 -6.97
N ARG A 295 11.43 -9.51 -7.67
CA ARG A 295 11.89 -8.81 -8.89
C ARG A 295 10.98 -8.99 -10.10
N LEU A 296 10.18 -10.06 -10.14
CA LEU A 296 9.26 -10.28 -11.26
C LEU A 296 8.08 -9.30 -11.23
N SER A 297 7.57 -8.96 -10.04
CA SER A 297 6.51 -7.98 -9.86
C SER A 297 7.01 -6.56 -9.58
N GLY A 298 8.24 -6.43 -9.08
CA GLY A 298 8.79 -5.17 -8.55
C GLY A 298 8.25 -4.80 -7.16
N ALA A 299 7.54 -5.71 -6.48
CA ALA A 299 6.96 -5.46 -5.17
C ALA A 299 8.01 -5.50 -4.06
N ASN A 300 7.88 -4.63 -3.05
CA ASN A 300 8.73 -4.68 -1.86
C ASN A 300 8.38 -5.87 -0.96
N VAL A 301 9.39 -6.59 -0.49
CA VAL A 301 9.22 -7.69 0.46
C VAL A 301 8.91 -7.13 1.85
N ARG A 302 7.86 -7.66 2.49
CA ARG A 302 7.35 -7.19 3.80
C ARG A 302 7.12 -8.28 4.82
N ASN A 303 7.00 -9.54 4.39
CA ASN A 303 6.69 -10.69 5.22
C ASN A 303 7.21 -11.97 4.55
N GLY A 304 6.98 -13.12 5.19
CA GLY A 304 7.28 -14.44 4.60
C GLY A 304 8.61 -15.02 5.06
N GLY A 305 9.13 -14.67 6.23
CA GLY A 305 10.41 -15.23 6.72
C GLY A 305 11.64 -14.39 6.40
N PHE A 306 11.48 -13.27 5.68
CA PHE A 306 12.61 -12.56 5.09
C PHE A 306 13.48 -11.78 6.08
N THR A 307 12.94 -11.38 7.24
CA THR A 307 13.69 -10.63 8.26
C THR A 307 13.95 -11.49 9.47
N GLY A 308 15.22 -11.85 9.68
CA GLY A 308 15.68 -12.47 10.91
C GLY A 308 15.89 -11.48 12.04
N VAL A 309 15.52 -11.90 13.26
CA VAL A 309 15.63 -11.12 14.49
C VAL A 309 16.36 -11.92 15.57
N LYS A 310 17.30 -11.25 16.24
CA LYS A 310 17.89 -11.66 17.52
C LYS A 310 17.26 -10.85 18.65
N ILE A 311 17.00 -11.47 19.79
CA ILE A 311 16.38 -10.81 20.95
C ILE A 311 17.30 -10.98 22.16
N GLU A 312 17.63 -9.85 22.79
CA GLU A 312 18.45 -9.78 24.00
C GLU A 312 17.68 -9.02 25.06
N LYS A 313 17.78 -9.47 26.32
CA LYS A 313 17.25 -8.71 27.45
C LYS A 313 18.08 -7.44 27.60
N ALA A 314 17.42 -6.29 27.75
CA ALA A 314 18.06 -5.00 27.95
C ALA A 314 18.49 -4.77 29.39
#